data_AF-I0EL50-F1
#
_entry.id   AF-I0EL50-F1
#
_cell.length_a   1.000
_cell.length_b   1.000
_cell.length_c   1.000
_cell.angle_alpha   90.00
_cell.angle_beta   90.00
_cell.angle_gamma   90.00
#
_symmetry.space_group_name_H-M   'P 1'
#
loop_
_entity.id
_entity.type
_entity.pdbx_description
1 polymer ?
#
loop_
_entity_poly.entity_id
_entity_poly.type
_entity_poly.pdbx_seq_one_letter_code
_entity_poly.pdbx_strand_id
1 'polypeptide(L)'
;MQGLNLVFGMNVNEFNKKHGLVICGLNHGVGVYEDPDNVNAEFIKKVSEEEQSYYFATIPFRFQRRITGWFGLWDCALESEEEKMGAFEKSLININWVDTKSKNFDDELIEHKDNFLQYIEVLEPKLLFFFGIDMLRALNDERIKPYVENFLGKAKNEPNYITKPFEGKSFRVGFQSFEKCEVVAFPHPTGTIGLSDEYIALFKDDIKPLIENYRKFKGV
;
A
#
# COMPACT_ATOMS: atom_id res chain seq x y z
N MET A 1 -22.72 -1.80 -11.37
CA MET A 1 -21.36 -1.55 -10.86
C MET A 1 -21.49 -0.50 -9.78
N GLN A 2 -21.46 -0.90 -8.50
CA GLN A 2 -21.25 0.04 -7.41
C GLN A 2 -19.82 0.56 -7.53
N GLY A 3 -19.62 1.87 -7.38
CA GLY A 3 -18.32 2.51 -7.55
C GLY A 3 -17.31 1.98 -6.53
N LEU A 4 -16.08 1.75 -6.98
CA LEU A 4 -14.95 1.43 -6.10
C LEU A 4 -14.70 2.64 -5.18
N ASN A 5 -14.73 2.43 -3.87
CA ASN A 5 -14.48 3.46 -2.85
C ASN A 5 -12.97 3.74 -2.68
N LEU A 6 -12.31 4.18 -3.75
CA LEU A 6 -10.88 4.48 -3.70
C LEU A 6 -10.57 5.50 -2.61
N VAL A 7 -9.42 5.30 -1.96
CA VAL A 7 -9.00 6.14 -0.84
C VAL A 7 -8.69 7.54 -1.35
N PHE A 8 -9.42 8.56 -0.89
CA PHE A 8 -9.19 9.96 -1.26
C PHE A 8 -9.34 10.27 -2.76
N GLY A 9 -10.33 9.69 -3.44
CA GLY A 9 -10.66 10.10 -4.81
C GLY A 9 -9.56 9.88 -5.84
N MET A 10 -8.63 8.95 -5.62
CA MET A 10 -7.43 8.69 -6.42
C MET A 10 -7.58 8.76 -7.94
N ASN A 11 -6.49 9.19 -8.59
CA ASN A 11 -6.41 9.32 -10.06
C ASN A 11 -6.34 7.96 -10.73
N VAL A 12 -7.48 7.42 -11.18
CA VAL A 12 -7.50 6.19 -11.99
C VAL A 12 -7.25 6.54 -13.45
N ASN A 13 -6.15 6.05 -13.98
CA ASN A 13 -5.71 6.28 -15.35
C ASN A 13 -5.21 4.97 -15.97
N GLU A 14 -4.70 5.04 -17.20
CA GLU A 14 -4.23 3.85 -17.91
C GLU A 14 -3.03 3.14 -17.25
N PHE A 15 -2.23 3.86 -16.47
CA PHE A 15 -1.08 3.31 -15.74
C PHE A 15 -1.47 2.53 -14.49
N ASN A 16 -2.60 2.82 -13.84
CA ASN A 16 -3.00 2.13 -12.59
C ASN A 16 -4.35 1.40 -12.63
N LYS A 17 -5.11 1.47 -13.74
CA LYS A 17 -6.37 0.72 -13.88
C LYS A 17 -6.25 -0.79 -13.77
N LYS A 18 -5.10 -1.37 -14.17
CA LYS A 18 -4.76 -2.79 -14.04
C LYS A 18 -3.26 -3.02 -13.93
N HIS A 19 -2.86 -4.09 -13.24
CA HIS A 19 -1.46 -4.53 -13.12
C HIS A 19 -0.52 -3.45 -12.59
N GLY A 20 -1.05 -2.57 -11.72
CA GLY A 20 -0.30 -1.49 -11.07
C GLY A 20 0.46 -1.95 -9.82
N LEU A 21 1.09 -0.98 -9.15
CA LEU A 21 1.61 -1.14 -7.79
C LEU A 21 0.53 -0.64 -6.83
N VAL A 22 -0.04 -1.56 -6.07
CA VAL A 22 -1.08 -1.23 -5.09
C VAL A 22 -0.45 -1.07 -3.71
N ILE A 23 -0.71 0.06 -3.07
CA ILE A 23 -0.35 0.37 -1.69
C ILE A 23 -1.62 0.23 -0.86
N CYS A 24 -1.66 -0.77 0.01
CA CYS A 24 -2.84 -1.09 0.80
C CYS A 24 -2.59 -0.81 2.28
N GLY A 25 -3.28 0.22 2.79
CA GLY A 25 -3.37 0.52 4.22
C GLY A 25 -4.49 -0.26 4.89
N LEU A 26 -4.48 -0.31 6.23
CA LEU A 26 -5.52 -0.99 7.00
C LEU A 26 -6.89 -0.32 6.82
N ASN A 27 -7.00 0.96 7.16
CA ASN A 27 -8.25 1.72 7.09
C ASN A 27 -8.02 3.21 6.85
N HIS A 28 -9.12 3.96 6.70
CA HIS A 28 -9.08 5.41 6.83
C HIS A 28 -8.77 5.76 8.28
N GLY A 29 -7.50 6.07 8.57
CA GLY A 29 -7.09 6.50 9.89
C GLY A 29 -8.06 7.55 10.43
N VAL A 30 -8.69 7.28 11.58
CA VAL A 30 -9.09 8.38 12.44
C VAL A 30 -7.76 8.97 12.89
N GLY A 31 -7.46 10.21 12.52
CA GLY A 31 -6.33 10.93 13.09
C GLY A 31 -6.52 10.98 14.60
N VAL A 32 -5.97 10.01 15.32
CA VAL A 32 -5.94 10.03 16.78
C VAL A 32 -4.74 10.92 17.12
N TYR A 33 -5.01 12.22 17.22
CA TYR A 33 -4.10 13.29 17.69
C TYR A 33 -3.04 13.86 16.73
N GLU A 34 -3.38 14.22 15.49
CA GLU A 34 -2.55 15.19 14.75
C GLU A 34 -3.37 16.45 14.46
N ASP A 35 -2.89 17.56 15.03
CA ASP A 35 -3.43 18.90 14.87
C ASP A 35 -3.34 19.31 13.38
N PRO A 36 -4.46 19.66 12.70
CA PRO A 36 -4.49 20.02 11.27
C PRO A 36 -3.70 21.29 10.89
N ASP A 37 -3.13 21.98 11.87
CA ASP A 37 -2.98 23.44 11.89
C ASP A 37 -1.81 24.05 11.12
N ASN A 38 -1.21 23.38 10.12
CA ASN A 38 -0.31 24.12 9.22
C ASN A 38 -0.21 23.68 7.75
N VAL A 39 -0.95 22.65 7.32
CA VAL A 39 -0.98 22.27 5.89
C VAL A 39 -2.38 21.83 5.41
N ASN A 40 -3.36 21.64 6.32
CA ASN A 40 -4.42 20.68 6.04
C ASN A 40 -5.84 21.25 5.86
N ALA A 41 -6.19 22.45 6.33
CA ALA A 41 -7.57 22.92 6.22
C ALA A 41 -7.98 23.27 4.77
N GLU A 42 -7.11 23.94 4.03
CA GLU A 42 -7.35 24.32 2.63
C GLU A 42 -7.19 23.12 1.67
N PHE A 43 -6.26 22.21 1.98
CA PHE A 43 -6.10 20.94 1.25
C PHE A 43 -7.31 20.03 1.46
N ILE A 44 -7.76 19.81 2.70
CA ILE A 44 -8.97 19.02 3.00
C ILE A 44 -10.22 19.64 2.36
N LYS A 45 -10.33 20.98 2.35
CA LYS A 45 -11.43 21.69 1.70
C LYS A 45 -11.39 21.52 0.17
N LYS A 46 -10.22 21.64 -0.48
CA LYS A 46 -10.04 21.34 -1.91
C LYS A 46 -10.37 19.90 -2.27
N VAL A 47 -9.93 18.93 -1.46
CA VAL A 47 -10.24 17.48 -1.61
C VAL A 47 -11.76 17.23 -1.58
N SER A 48 -12.52 18.03 -0.84
CA SER A 48 -13.98 17.87 -0.70
C SER A 48 -14.83 18.62 -1.72
N GLU A 49 -14.28 19.66 -2.36
CA GLU A 49 -15.03 20.58 -3.23
C GLU A 49 -14.76 20.33 -4.73
N GLU A 50 -13.64 19.72 -5.10
CA GLU A 50 -13.32 19.34 -6.47
C GLU A 50 -13.21 17.81 -6.55
N GLU A 51 -13.94 17.17 -7.47
CA GLU A 51 -13.76 15.77 -7.87
C GLU A 51 -12.38 15.57 -8.53
N GLN A 52 -11.31 15.86 -7.79
CA GLN A 52 -9.93 15.81 -8.26
C GLN A 52 -9.16 14.71 -7.56
N SER A 53 -8.33 14.09 -8.38
CA SER A 53 -7.88 12.74 -8.15
C SER A 53 -6.37 12.73 -7.92
N TYR A 54 -5.95 12.38 -6.71
CA TYR A 54 -4.55 12.54 -6.30
C TYR A 54 -3.68 11.38 -6.78
N TYR A 55 -2.40 11.67 -7.07
CA TYR A 55 -1.36 10.65 -7.17
C TYR A 55 -0.79 10.36 -5.78
N PHE A 56 -0.37 9.12 -5.54
CA PHE A 56 0.06 8.69 -4.20
C PHE A 56 1.11 9.61 -3.57
N ALA A 57 2.14 9.99 -4.33
CA ALA A 57 3.26 10.76 -3.80
C ALA A 57 2.94 12.26 -3.58
N THR A 58 1.81 12.78 -4.07
CA THR A 58 1.39 14.16 -3.77
C THR A 58 0.58 14.27 -2.48
N ILE A 59 0.13 13.14 -1.91
CA ILE A 59 -0.71 13.14 -0.70
C ILE A 59 0.15 13.55 0.51
N PRO A 60 -0.21 14.65 1.22
CA PRO A 60 0.66 15.25 2.21
C PRO A 60 0.58 14.61 3.59
N PHE A 61 -0.27 13.60 3.79
CA PHE A 61 -0.43 12.95 5.10
C PHE A 61 0.80 12.14 5.49
N ARG A 62 1.02 12.01 6.80
CA ARG A 62 2.20 11.34 7.38
C ARG A 62 2.41 9.92 6.88
N PHE A 63 1.32 9.17 6.66
CA PHE A 63 1.38 7.81 6.11
C PHE A 63 2.03 7.81 4.72
N GLN A 64 1.48 8.59 3.78
CA GLN A 64 1.97 8.67 2.41
C GLN A 64 3.38 9.27 2.35
N ARG A 65 3.64 10.37 3.07
CA ARG A 65 4.99 10.98 3.13
C ARG A 65 6.05 9.98 3.58
N ARG A 66 5.77 9.18 4.61
CA ARG A 66 6.73 8.20 5.12
C ARG A 66 7.01 7.10 4.09
N ILE A 67 5.97 6.60 3.43
CA ILE A 67 6.12 5.58 2.38
C ILE A 67 6.87 6.16 1.16
N THR A 68 6.54 7.36 0.71
CA THR A 68 7.28 8.08 -0.34
C THR A 68 8.76 8.18 0.00
N GLY A 69 9.10 8.48 1.27
CA GLY A 69 10.47 8.45 1.76
C GLY A 69 11.13 7.08 1.66
N TRP A 70 10.41 5.99 2.00
CA TRP A 70 10.94 4.62 1.91
C TRP A 70 11.31 4.21 0.48
N PHE A 71 10.55 4.63 -0.53
CA PHE A 71 10.93 4.42 -1.92
C PHE A 71 12.33 4.98 -2.23
N GLY A 72 12.70 6.12 -1.65
CA GLY A 72 14.05 6.69 -1.75
C GLY A 72 15.13 5.82 -1.09
N LEU A 73 14.83 5.19 0.04
CA LEU A 73 15.75 4.26 0.72
C LEU A 73 16.06 3.01 -0.11
N TRP A 74 15.18 2.67 -1.04
CA TRP A 74 15.30 1.50 -1.92
C TRP A 74 15.82 1.86 -3.32
N ASP A 75 16.43 3.04 -3.51
CA ASP A 75 16.85 3.61 -4.80
C ASP A 75 15.72 3.72 -5.84
N CYS A 76 14.47 3.83 -5.39
CA CYS A 76 13.28 3.91 -6.24
C CYS A 76 12.49 5.19 -5.94
N ALA A 77 13.18 6.30 -5.63
CA ALA A 77 12.57 7.56 -5.22
C ALA A 77 11.42 7.98 -6.15
N LEU A 78 10.31 8.38 -5.54
CA LEU A 78 9.13 8.89 -6.24
C LEU A 78 9.23 10.40 -6.38
N GLU A 79 8.86 10.92 -7.54
CA GLU A 79 8.59 12.34 -7.71
C GLU A 79 7.28 12.72 -6.99
N SER A 80 7.28 13.86 -6.31
CA SER A 80 6.12 14.38 -5.55
C SER A 80 5.53 15.67 -6.13
N GLU A 81 6.22 16.29 -7.09
CA GLU A 81 5.72 17.40 -7.89
C GLU A 81 5.01 16.85 -9.14
N GLU A 82 3.70 17.05 -9.26
CA GLU A 82 2.85 16.42 -10.28
C GLU A 82 3.33 16.68 -11.72
N GLU A 83 3.81 17.89 -11.99
CA GLU A 83 4.35 18.33 -13.27
C GLU A 83 5.64 17.59 -13.68
N LYS A 84 6.35 17.00 -12.72
CA LYS A 84 7.57 16.21 -12.93
C LYS A 84 7.30 14.70 -12.90
N MET A 85 6.11 14.27 -12.45
CA MET A 85 5.76 12.85 -12.31
C MET A 85 5.80 12.11 -13.65
N GLY A 86 6.55 11.01 -13.65
CA GLY A 86 6.61 10.07 -14.76
C GLY A 86 5.47 9.06 -14.73
N ALA A 87 5.56 8.06 -15.60
CA ALA A 87 4.57 6.99 -15.65
C ALA A 87 4.59 6.11 -14.38
N PHE A 88 5.73 6.04 -13.68
CA PHE A 88 5.90 5.22 -12.49
C PHE A 88 5.07 5.78 -11.32
N GLU A 89 5.19 7.05 -10.98
CA GLU A 89 4.41 7.65 -9.90
C GLU A 89 2.90 7.55 -10.19
N LYS A 90 2.52 7.69 -11.45
CA LYS A 90 1.14 7.62 -11.94
C LYS A 90 0.56 6.19 -11.93
N SER A 91 1.42 5.17 -11.85
CA SER A 91 1.04 3.77 -11.82
C SER A 91 0.81 3.22 -10.41
N LEU A 92 1.12 4.00 -9.38
CA LEU A 92 0.83 3.69 -7.98
C LEU A 92 -0.64 4.01 -7.65
N ILE A 93 -1.27 3.13 -6.88
CA ILE A 93 -2.62 3.35 -6.35
C ILE A 93 -2.71 2.92 -4.89
N ASN A 94 -3.27 3.80 -4.06
CA ASN A 94 -3.55 3.57 -2.65
C ASN A 94 -4.99 3.10 -2.45
N ILE A 95 -5.13 1.98 -1.75
CA ILE A 95 -6.41 1.44 -1.30
C ILE A 95 -6.37 1.21 0.21
N ASN A 96 -7.53 0.95 0.81
CA ASN A 96 -7.64 0.47 2.18
C ASN A 96 -8.30 -0.89 2.16
N TRP A 97 -7.87 -1.78 3.06
CA TRP A 97 -8.53 -3.07 3.21
C TRP A 97 -9.91 -2.93 3.85
N VAL A 98 -9.99 -2.16 4.92
CA VAL A 98 -11.22 -1.90 5.68
C VAL A 98 -11.68 -0.47 5.40
N ASP A 99 -12.97 -0.30 5.11
CA ASP A 99 -13.59 1.02 4.85
C ASP A 99 -14.11 1.70 6.14
N THR A 100 -14.06 1.01 7.28
CA THR A 100 -14.53 1.49 8.58
C THR A 100 -13.42 2.06 9.47
N LYS A 101 -13.81 2.94 10.40
CA LYS A 101 -12.95 3.51 11.45
C LYS A 101 -12.95 2.60 12.68
N SER A 102 -12.23 1.47 12.63
CA SER A 102 -12.26 0.52 13.75
C SER A 102 -10.88 0.17 14.33
N LYS A 103 -10.89 -0.48 15.50
CA LYS A 103 -9.77 -0.63 16.45
C LYS A 103 -9.32 -2.08 16.70
N ASN A 104 -10.04 -3.10 16.20
CA ASN A 104 -9.78 -4.52 16.49
C ASN A 104 -9.51 -5.30 15.19
N PHE A 105 -8.23 -5.49 14.87
CA PHE A 105 -7.84 -5.61 13.46
C PHE A 105 -7.88 -7.03 12.86
N ASP A 106 -7.81 -8.10 13.66
CA ASP A 106 -7.73 -9.46 13.11
C ASP A 106 -9.07 -9.90 12.50
N ASP A 107 -10.14 -9.84 13.29
CA ASP A 107 -11.47 -10.24 12.84
C ASP A 107 -12.02 -9.29 11.77
N GLU A 108 -11.69 -7.99 11.85
CA GLU A 108 -12.11 -6.98 10.88
C GLU A 108 -11.59 -7.23 9.47
N LEU A 109 -10.35 -7.70 9.31
CA LEU A 109 -9.80 -7.99 7.98
C LEU A 109 -10.58 -9.11 7.29
N ILE A 110 -11.09 -10.07 8.06
CA ILE A 110 -11.90 -11.17 7.53
C ILE A 110 -13.33 -10.74 7.29
N GLU A 111 -13.94 -10.01 8.22
CA GLU A 111 -15.31 -9.52 8.12
C GLU A 111 -15.47 -8.53 6.95
N HIS A 112 -14.48 -7.67 6.73
CA HIS A 112 -14.48 -6.67 5.66
C HIS A 112 -13.66 -7.07 4.43
N LYS A 113 -13.36 -8.37 4.27
CA LYS A 113 -12.56 -8.87 3.14
C LYS A 113 -13.12 -8.47 1.78
N ASP A 114 -14.44 -8.35 1.63
CA ASP A 114 -15.10 -8.10 0.36
C ASP A 114 -14.69 -6.76 -0.26
N ASN A 115 -14.45 -5.74 0.56
CA ASN A 115 -13.94 -4.44 0.08
C ASN A 115 -12.56 -4.60 -0.56
N PHE A 116 -11.64 -5.28 0.12
CA PHE A 116 -10.32 -5.58 -0.43
C PHE A 116 -10.40 -6.47 -1.69
N LEU A 117 -11.22 -7.52 -1.66
CA LEU A 117 -11.38 -8.45 -2.77
C LEU A 117 -11.88 -7.75 -4.05
N GLN A 118 -12.82 -6.80 -3.91
CA GLN A 118 -13.28 -5.99 -5.05
C GLN A 118 -12.17 -5.16 -5.67
N TYR A 119 -11.27 -4.57 -4.86
CA TYR A 119 -10.12 -3.84 -5.42
C TYR A 119 -9.19 -4.75 -6.21
N ILE A 120 -8.81 -5.90 -5.65
CA ILE A 120 -7.83 -6.76 -6.33
C ILE A 120 -8.42 -7.48 -7.55
N GLU A 121 -9.74 -7.72 -7.57
CA GLU A 121 -10.46 -8.19 -8.75
C GLU A 121 -10.34 -7.19 -9.91
N VAL A 122 -10.53 -5.89 -9.62
CA VAL A 122 -10.51 -4.85 -10.65
C VAL A 122 -9.10 -4.46 -11.05
N LEU A 123 -8.24 -4.23 -10.06
CA LEU A 123 -6.89 -3.70 -10.24
C LEU A 123 -5.89 -4.76 -10.68
N GLU A 124 -6.15 -6.04 -10.41
CA GLU A 124 -5.25 -7.16 -10.71
C GLU A 124 -3.77 -6.81 -10.43
N PRO A 125 -3.38 -6.46 -9.20
CA PRO A 125 -2.06 -5.88 -8.93
C PRO A 125 -0.93 -6.77 -9.43
N LYS A 126 0.13 -6.13 -9.93
CA LYS A 126 1.39 -6.85 -10.24
C LYS A 126 2.32 -6.87 -9.03
N LEU A 127 2.25 -5.81 -8.22
CA LEU A 127 2.97 -5.66 -6.97
C LEU A 127 2.00 -5.08 -5.93
N LEU A 128 1.93 -5.68 -4.76
CA LEU A 128 1.05 -5.28 -3.67
C LEU A 128 1.86 -5.07 -2.39
N PHE A 129 1.83 -3.86 -1.87
CA PHE A 129 2.43 -3.49 -0.59
C PHE A 129 1.34 -3.36 0.47
N PHE A 130 1.39 -4.20 1.49
CA PHE A 130 0.60 -4.02 2.71
C PHE A 130 1.38 -3.22 3.73
N PHE A 131 0.72 -2.23 4.32
CA PHE A 131 1.27 -1.46 5.45
C PHE A 131 0.60 -1.87 6.74
N GLY A 132 0.78 -3.15 7.07
CA GLY A 132 0.26 -3.85 8.23
C GLY A 132 0.58 -5.33 8.09
N ILE A 133 1.40 -5.88 8.98
CA ILE A 133 1.94 -7.25 8.82
C ILE A 133 0.83 -8.32 8.83
N ASP A 134 -0.25 -8.07 9.57
CA ASP A 134 -1.37 -8.97 9.74
C ASP A 134 -2.22 -9.11 8.47
N MET A 135 -2.10 -8.18 7.53
CA MET A 135 -2.81 -8.24 6.25
C MET A 135 -2.29 -9.39 5.38
N LEU A 136 -1.00 -9.73 5.45
CA LEU A 136 -0.46 -10.91 4.76
C LEU A 136 -0.96 -12.21 5.38
N ARG A 137 -1.12 -12.25 6.70
CA ARG A 137 -1.75 -13.39 7.38
C ARG A 137 -3.21 -13.52 6.95
N ALA A 138 -3.97 -12.43 6.93
CA ALA A 138 -5.36 -12.43 6.47
C ALA A 138 -5.48 -12.85 5.00
N LEU A 139 -4.57 -12.40 4.13
CA LEU A 139 -4.52 -12.83 2.73
C LEU A 139 -4.44 -14.36 2.57
N ASN A 140 -3.83 -15.05 3.53
CA ASN A 140 -3.62 -16.49 3.53
C ASN A 140 -4.62 -17.26 4.41
N ASP A 141 -5.58 -16.58 5.03
CA ASP A 141 -6.65 -17.23 5.78
C ASP A 141 -7.50 -18.10 4.85
N GLU A 142 -7.91 -19.27 5.29
CA GLU A 142 -8.69 -20.23 4.48
C GLU A 142 -10.01 -19.65 3.93
N ARG A 143 -10.57 -18.63 4.61
CA ARG A 143 -11.80 -17.95 4.22
C ARG A 143 -11.58 -16.89 3.12
N ILE A 144 -10.32 -16.53 2.85
CA ILE A 144 -9.92 -15.44 1.94
C ILE A 144 -9.07 -15.98 0.79
N LYS A 145 -8.09 -16.84 1.09
CA LYS A 145 -7.08 -17.36 0.14
C LYS A 145 -7.69 -17.91 -1.16
N PRO A 146 -8.82 -18.67 -1.16
CA PRO A 146 -9.41 -19.15 -2.41
C PRO A 146 -9.83 -18.02 -3.37
N TYR A 147 -10.35 -16.91 -2.83
CA TYR A 147 -10.75 -15.74 -3.62
C TYR A 147 -9.52 -14.96 -4.11
N VAL A 148 -8.53 -14.79 -3.24
CA VAL A 148 -7.26 -14.15 -3.60
C VAL A 148 -6.58 -14.92 -4.74
N GLU A 149 -6.50 -16.24 -4.65
CA GLU A 149 -5.88 -17.07 -5.69
C GLU A 149 -6.63 -17.03 -7.02
N ASN A 150 -7.94 -16.78 -7.00
CA ASN A 150 -8.71 -16.57 -8.23
C ASN A 150 -8.23 -15.32 -8.99
N PHE A 151 -7.90 -14.24 -8.27
CA PHE A 151 -7.49 -12.97 -8.87
C PHE A 151 -5.98 -12.87 -9.09
N LEU A 152 -5.17 -13.21 -8.09
CA LEU A 152 -3.71 -13.08 -8.09
C LEU A 152 -2.99 -14.33 -8.65
N GLY A 153 -3.73 -15.41 -8.93
CA GLY A 153 -3.18 -16.72 -9.31
C GLY A 153 -2.74 -17.55 -8.11
N LYS A 154 -2.27 -18.78 -8.32
CA LYS A 154 -1.90 -19.68 -7.22
C LYS A 154 -0.72 -19.16 -6.41
N ALA A 155 -0.74 -19.36 -5.09
CA ALA A 155 0.40 -19.05 -4.25
C ALA A 155 1.58 -19.95 -4.68
N LYS A 156 2.72 -19.34 -5.00
CA LYS A 156 3.94 -20.05 -5.38
C LYS A 156 4.76 -20.49 -4.16
N ASN A 157 4.51 -19.85 -3.03
CA ASN A 157 5.13 -20.14 -1.74
C ASN A 157 4.21 -19.72 -0.60
N GLU A 158 4.47 -20.28 0.57
CA GLU A 158 3.89 -19.78 1.82
C GLU A 158 4.52 -18.44 2.22
N PRO A 159 3.81 -17.61 3.03
CA PRO A 159 4.34 -16.35 3.52
C PRO A 159 5.67 -16.52 4.25
N ASN A 160 6.69 -15.79 3.82
CA ASN A 160 7.99 -15.74 4.48
C ASN A 160 8.14 -14.44 5.26
N TYR A 161 8.47 -14.51 6.54
CA TYR A 161 8.64 -13.33 7.39
C TYR A 161 10.11 -13.18 7.78
N ILE A 162 10.73 -12.09 7.34
CA ILE A 162 12.14 -11.80 7.56
C ILE A 162 12.27 -10.73 8.65
N THR A 163 13.18 -10.94 9.60
CA THR A 163 13.64 -9.93 10.57
C THR A 163 15.13 -9.77 10.41
N LYS A 164 15.61 -8.54 10.12
CA LYS A 164 17.04 -8.26 10.01
C LYS A 164 17.63 -7.81 11.35
N PRO A 165 18.90 -8.15 11.66
CA PRO A 165 19.59 -7.61 12.82
C PRO A 165 19.70 -6.08 12.75
N PHE A 166 19.43 -5.40 13.87
CA PHE A 166 19.50 -3.95 13.98
C PHE A 166 19.73 -3.54 15.43
N GLU A 167 20.50 -2.49 15.68
CA GLU A 167 20.79 -2.01 17.05
C GLU A 167 19.56 -1.39 17.73
N GLY A 168 18.53 -1.02 16.95
CA GLY A 168 17.23 -0.56 17.44
C GLY A 168 16.17 -1.66 17.48
N LYS A 169 14.89 -1.25 17.48
CA LYS A 169 13.79 -2.22 17.38
C LYS A 169 13.75 -2.85 15.99
N SER A 170 13.67 -4.17 15.98
CA SER A 170 13.53 -4.98 14.76
C SER A 170 12.08 -5.41 14.57
N PHE A 171 11.67 -5.57 13.31
CA PHE A 171 10.30 -5.90 12.93
C PHE A 171 10.30 -6.90 11.78
N ARG A 172 9.22 -7.68 11.67
CA ARG A 172 9.04 -8.60 10.54
C ARG A 172 8.60 -7.82 9.30
N VAL A 173 9.18 -8.16 8.15
CA VAL A 173 8.66 -7.85 6.82
C VAL A 173 8.29 -9.16 6.15
N GLY A 174 7.04 -9.24 5.66
CA GLY A 174 6.48 -10.43 5.03
C GLY A 174 6.64 -10.38 3.51
N PHE A 175 6.89 -11.52 2.89
CA PHE A 175 7.01 -11.69 1.45
C PHE A 175 6.21 -12.91 0.99
N GLN A 176 5.49 -12.78 -0.13
CA GLN A 176 4.84 -13.90 -0.79
C GLN A 176 4.69 -13.65 -2.29
N SER A 177 4.90 -14.69 -3.08
CA SER A 177 4.67 -14.66 -4.52
C SER A 177 3.42 -15.45 -4.88
N PHE A 178 2.59 -14.86 -5.74
CA PHE A 178 1.52 -15.53 -6.48
C PHE A 178 1.91 -15.56 -7.97
N GLU A 179 1.23 -16.38 -8.78
CA GLU A 179 1.53 -16.47 -10.22
C GLU A 179 1.48 -15.11 -10.94
N LYS A 180 0.58 -14.21 -10.53
CA LYS A 180 0.38 -12.91 -11.18
C LYS A 180 0.85 -11.73 -10.36
N CYS A 181 1.08 -11.86 -9.05
CA CYS A 181 1.35 -10.76 -8.13
C CYS A 181 2.46 -11.09 -7.13
N GLU A 182 3.35 -10.13 -6.87
CA GLU A 182 4.27 -10.16 -5.73
C GLU A 182 3.69 -9.35 -4.56
N VAL A 183 3.78 -9.87 -3.34
CA VAL A 183 3.22 -9.24 -2.14
C VAL A 183 4.33 -9.00 -1.12
N VAL A 184 4.41 -7.77 -0.61
CA VAL A 184 5.29 -7.39 0.50
C VAL A 184 4.45 -6.78 1.61
N ALA A 185 4.66 -7.20 2.86
CA ALA A 185 3.94 -6.68 4.01
C ALA A 185 4.90 -6.05 5.02
N PHE A 186 4.69 -4.77 5.30
CA PHE A 186 5.49 -3.95 6.19
C PHE A 186 4.81 -3.78 7.55
N PRO A 187 5.56 -3.45 8.61
CA PRO A 187 4.99 -2.82 9.79
C PRO A 187 4.28 -1.51 9.42
N HIS A 188 3.24 -1.13 10.17
CA HIS A 188 2.48 0.08 9.85
C HIS A 188 3.36 1.34 10.02
N PRO A 189 3.50 2.21 9.00
CA PRO A 189 4.47 3.30 9.00
C PRO A 189 4.21 4.33 10.09
N THR A 190 2.98 4.52 10.55
CA THR A 190 2.68 5.49 11.63
C THR A 190 2.22 4.85 12.93
N GLY A 191 1.88 3.56 12.91
CA GLY A 191 1.27 2.85 14.04
C GLY A 191 2.26 2.01 14.83
N THR A 192 3.41 1.69 14.24
CA THR A 192 4.43 0.84 14.86
C THR A 192 5.41 1.68 15.69
N ILE A 193 5.32 1.56 17.01
CA ILE A 193 6.17 2.31 17.96
C ILE A 193 7.63 1.84 17.88
N GLY A 194 8.51 2.76 17.45
CA GLY A 194 9.95 2.55 17.36
C GLY A 194 10.42 1.94 16.04
N LEU A 195 9.55 1.89 15.01
CA LEU A 195 9.99 1.63 13.64
C LEU A 195 10.81 2.82 13.14
N SER A 196 12.07 2.57 12.77
CA SER A 196 12.96 3.57 12.19
C SER A 196 13.10 3.35 10.68
N ASP A 197 13.43 4.42 9.95
CA ASP A 197 13.61 4.35 8.50
C ASP A 197 14.93 3.63 8.14
N GLU A 198 15.96 3.71 9.01
CA GLU A 198 17.19 2.94 8.87
C GLU A 198 16.93 1.44 8.92
N TYR A 199 15.97 1.00 9.75
CA TYR A 199 15.55 -0.41 9.76
C TYR A 199 14.93 -0.83 8.43
N ILE A 200 14.07 0.01 7.86
CA ILE A 200 13.40 -0.26 6.59
C ILE A 200 14.39 -0.25 5.42
N ALA A 201 15.42 0.61 5.48
CA ALA A 201 16.49 0.64 4.48
C ALA A 201 17.26 -0.68 4.38
N LEU A 202 17.32 -1.48 5.46
CA LEU A 202 17.98 -2.79 5.43
C LEU A 202 17.34 -3.77 4.43
N PHE A 203 16.08 -3.56 4.02
CA PHE A 203 15.36 -4.40 3.06
C PHE A 203 15.49 -3.95 1.61
N LYS A 204 16.37 -2.96 1.32
CA LYS A 204 16.62 -2.46 -0.04
C LYS A 204 16.88 -3.58 -1.05
N ASP A 205 17.78 -4.50 -0.75
CA ASP A 205 18.15 -5.58 -1.69
C ASP A 205 17.03 -6.59 -1.93
N ASP A 206 16.04 -6.67 -1.02
CA ASP A 206 14.86 -7.52 -1.18
C ASP A 206 13.75 -6.81 -1.98
N ILE A 207 13.59 -5.49 -1.80
CA ILE A 207 12.46 -4.72 -2.32
C ILE A 207 12.75 -4.10 -3.68
N LYS A 208 13.96 -3.54 -3.86
CA LYS A 208 14.36 -2.87 -5.10
C LYS A 208 14.15 -3.77 -6.33
N PRO A 209 14.56 -5.04 -6.34
CA PRO A 209 14.33 -5.92 -7.49
C PRO A 209 12.84 -6.13 -7.80
N LEU A 210 11.96 -6.15 -6.79
CA LEU A 210 10.51 -6.29 -7.00
C LEU A 210 9.94 -5.06 -7.70
N ILE A 211 10.35 -3.86 -7.26
CA ILE A 211 9.94 -2.60 -7.90
C ILE A 211 10.50 -2.52 -9.32
N GLU A 212 11.77 -2.83 -9.54
CA GLU A 212 12.39 -2.80 -10.87
C GLU A 212 11.74 -3.80 -11.84
N ASN A 213 11.44 -5.02 -11.38
CA ASN A 213 10.72 -6.02 -12.18
C ASN A 213 9.30 -5.56 -12.53
N TYR A 214 8.60 -4.96 -11.56
CA TYR A 214 7.30 -4.33 -11.80
C TYR A 214 7.39 -3.23 -12.86
N ARG A 215 8.32 -2.30 -12.70
CA ARG A 215 8.58 -1.18 -13.62
C ARG A 215 8.84 -1.67 -15.04
N LYS A 216 9.72 -2.65 -15.18
CA LYS A 216 10.01 -3.31 -16.46
C LYS A 216 8.78 -3.98 -17.07
N PHE A 217 7.99 -4.70 -16.28
CA PHE A 217 6.75 -5.33 -16.76
C PHE A 217 5.73 -4.29 -17.25
N LYS A 218 5.60 -3.18 -16.51
CA LYS A 218 4.59 -2.15 -16.77
C LYS A 218 5.04 -1.15 -17.85
N GLY A 219 6.33 -1.04 -18.10
CA GLY A 219 6.92 -0.08 -19.04
C GLY A 219 7.03 1.33 -18.46
N VAL A 220 7.38 1.44 -17.16
CA VAL A 220 7.44 2.72 -16.40
C VAL A 220 8.73 2.92 -15.62
#